data_AF-A0A941S060-F1
#
_entry.id   AF-A0A941S060-F1
#
_cell.length_a   1.000
_cell.length_b   1.000
_cell.length_c   1.000
_cell.angle_alpha   90.00
_cell.angle_beta   90.00
_cell.angle_gamma   90.00
#
_symmetry.space_group_name_H-M   'P 1'
#
loop_
_entity.id
_entity.type
_entity.pdbx_description
1 polymer ?
#
loop_
_entity_poly.entity_id
_entity_poly.type
_entity_poly.pdbx_seq_one_letter_code
_entity_poly.pdbx_strand_id
1 'polypeptide(L)'
;METESLIQMCAAELHAAILAIQQPRTAFQLTHFVVGQHDTEPRRWMQCVLELQIKLQCLRRAQVERRRALRQIAALRAAGTPDASDEAELLEIDLEAQALAVVGAVRETEVLLAIFRSFPRQYTNAELNAAEGVYWQQRLARQARHGLVATGRVGAGDLDALSQVGVPIGPDLIRQLEAQLCASPPVSPPAICSAGPSRPTSSFPADFPPPPMPGDWRSAKNAHSTGGDAV
;
A
#
# COMPACT_ATOMS: atom_id res chain seq x y z
N MET A 1 0.88 -41.17 0.41
CA MET A 1 0.17 -39.91 0.12
C MET A 1 0.82 -39.35 -1.13
N GLU A 2 0.07 -39.27 -2.23
CA GLU A 2 0.60 -38.70 -3.47
C GLU A 2 0.87 -37.21 -3.26
N THR A 3 1.96 -36.69 -3.83
CA THR A 3 2.43 -35.31 -3.63
C THR A 3 1.34 -34.28 -3.88
N GLU A 4 0.51 -34.50 -4.89
CA GLU A 4 -0.62 -33.64 -5.26
C GLU A 4 -1.67 -33.50 -4.15
N SER A 5 -2.01 -34.63 -3.50
CA SER A 5 -2.98 -34.65 -2.39
C SER A 5 -2.49 -33.87 -1.17
N LEU A 6 -1.18 -33.92 -0.88
CA LEU A 6 -0.58 -33.15 0.19
C LEU A 6 -0.63 -31.64 -0.10
N ILE A 7 -0.30 -31.23 -1.33
CA ILE A 7 -0.32 -29.82 -1.76
C ILE A 7 -1.74 -29.26 -1.64
N GLN A 8 -2.75 -29.97 -2.14
CA GLN A 8 -4.14 -29.54 -2.09
C GLN A 8 -4.65 -29.40 -0.64
N MET A 9 -4.29 -30.35 0.23
CA MET A 9 -4.67 -30.29 1.66
C MET A 9 -4.04 -29.08 2.35
N CYS A 10 -2.72 -28.87 2.18
CA CYS A 10 -2.03 -27.72 2.78
C CYS A 10 -2.56 -26.39 2.23
N ALA A 11 -2.83 -26.31 0.93
CA ALA A 11 -3.41 -25.12 0.31
C ALA A 11 -4.79 -24.80 0.90
N ALA A 12 -5.68 -25.79 1.01
CA ALA A 12 -7.02 -25.61 1.56
C ALA A 12 -6.99 -25.15 3.04
N GLU A 13 -6.12 -25.73 3.86
CA GLU A 13 -5.97 -25.37 5.26
C GLU A 13 -5.41 -23.95 5.44
N LEU A 14 -4.37 -23.60 4.68
CA LEU A 14 -3.69 -22.31 4.81
C LEU A 14 -4.40 -21.16 4.12
N HIS A 15 -5.27 -21.41 3.14
CA HIS A 15 -5.88 -20.36 2.32
C HIS A 15 -6.60 -19.29 3.15
N ALA A 16 -7.38 -19.71 4.15
CA ALA A 16 -8.08 -18.78 5.04
C ALA A 16 -7.11 -17.93 5.87
N ALA A 17 -6.03 -18.53 6.38
CA ALA A 17 -5.00 -17.83 7.14
C ALA A 17 -4.23 -16.83 6.27
N ILE A 18 -3.86 -17.23 5.04
CA ILE A 18 -3.21 -16.36 4.05
C ILE A 18 -4.10 -15.15 3.80
N LEU A 19 -5.38 -15.36 3.43
CA LEU A 19 -6.32 -14.28 3.22
C LEU A 19 -6.51 -13.38 4.45
N ALA A 20 -6.51 -13.95 5.66
CA ALA A 20 -6.67 -13.18 6.90
C ALA A 20 -5.48 -12.23 7.11
N ILE A 21 -4.25 -12.68 6.91
CA ILE A 21 -3.04 -11.88 7.16
C ILE A 21 -2.60 -11.05 5.95
N GLN A 22 -3.20 -11.25 4.78
CA GLN A 22 -2.76 -10.64 3.53
C GLN A 22 -2.79 -9.11 3.58
N GLN A 23 -1.66 -8.51 3.93
CA GLN A 23 -1.42 -7.08 3.98
C GLN A 23 0.10 -6.87 4.10
N PRO A 24 0.79 -6.29 3.10
CA PRO A 24 2.25 -6.18 3.14
C PRO A 24 2.78 -5.35 4.33
N ARG A 25 2.06 -4.29 4.70
CA ARG A 25 2.35 -3.42 5.84
C ARG A 25 1.12 -3.21 6.69
N THR A 26 1.22 -3.57 7.96
CA THR A 26 0.18 -3.37 8.97
C THR A 26 -0.18 -1.89 9.14
N ALA A 27 -1.35 -1.62 9.72
CA ALA A 27 -1.77 -0.25 10.01
C ALA A 27 -0.78 0.49 10.94
N PHE A 28 -0.18 -0.24 11.89
CA PHE A 28 0.86 0.29 12.75
C PHE A 28 2.10 0.74 11.95
N GLN A 29 2.59 -0.11 11.03
CA GLN A 29 3.74 0.23 10.20
C GLN A 29 3.46 1.44 9.30
N LEU A 30 2.28 1.49 8.66
CA LEU A 30 1.89 2.62 7.80
C LEU A 30 1.81 3.92 8.60
N THR A 31 1.25 3.87 9.81
CA THR A 31 1.07 5.05 10.67
C THR A 31 2.40 5.55 11.21
N HIS A 32 3.25 4.67 11.72
CA HIS A 32 4.45 5.09 12.48
C HIS A 32 5.72 5.14 11.65
N PHE A 33 5.92 4.17 10.75
CA PHE A 33 7.19 4.00 10.05
C PHE A 33 7.14 4.44 8.59
N VAL A 34 5.96 4.56 8.00
CA VAL A 34 5.81 5.08 6.62
C VAL A 34 5.44 6.55 6.64
N VAL A 35 4.29 6.90 7.22
CA VAL A 35 3.84 8.30 7.30
C VAL A 35 4.47 8.99 8.50
N GLY A 36 4.38 8.40 9.69
CA GLY A 36 4.81 9.01 10.95
C GLY A 36 6.31 9.23 11.11
N GLN A 37 7.15 8.64 10.26
CA GLN A 37 8.61 8.81 10.32
C GLN A 37 9.06 10.25 10.01
N HIS A 38 8.21 11.05 9.35
CA HIS A 38 8.52 12.43 8.99
C HIS A 38 8.15 13.41 10.12
N ASP A 39 9.09 14.28 10.45
CA ASP A 39 9.02 15.18 11.60
C ASP A 39 7.89 16.23 11.48
N THR A 40 7.63 16.73 10.27
CA THR A 40 6.65 17.80 10.04
C THR A 40 5.35 17.29 9.43
N GLU A 41 4.23 17.91 9.81
CA GLU A 41 2.90 17.57 9.26
C GLU A 41 2.81 17.72 7.73
N PRO A 42 3.32 18.80 7.09
CA PRO A 42 3.29 18.92 5.63
C PRO A 42 4.03 17.76 4.94
N ARG A 43 5.17 17.32 5.49
CA ARG A 43 5.93 16.19 4.94
C ARG A 43 5.20 14.87 5.13
N ARG A 44 4.56 14.64 6.30
CA ARG A 44 3.72 13.47 6.54
C ARG A 44 2.53 13.42 5.57
N TRP A 45 1.87 14.55 5.34
CA TRP A 45 0.77 14.65 4.38
C TRP A 45 1.24 14.31 2.98
N MET A 46 2.35 14.91 2.52
CA MET A 46 2.92 14.62 1.21
C MET A 46 3.27 13.13 1.05
N GLN A 47 3.93 12.53 2.03
CA GLN A 47 4.24 11.10 2.02
C GLN A 47 2.98 10.24 1.91
N CYS A 48 1.92 10.57 2.67
CA CYS A 48 0.65 9.85 2.63
C CYS A 48 0.00 9.91 1.24
N VAL A 49 0.00 11.10 0.60
CA VAL A 49 -0.54 11.28 -0.75
C VAL A 49 0.24 10.49 -1.80
N LEU A 50 1.58 10.50 -1.73
CA LEU A 50 2.43 9.74 -2.65
C LEU A 50 2.23 8.22 -2.51
N GLU A 51 2.15 7.71 -1.29
CA GLU A 51 1.85 6.30 -1.03
C GLU A 51 0.46 5.92 -1.58
N LEU A 52 -0.57 6.75 -1.36
CA LEU A 52 -1.91 6.53 -1.93
C LEU A 52 -1.89 6.52 -3.46
N GLN A 53 -1.17 7.45 -4.09
CA GLN A 53 -1.03 7.50 -5.54
C GLN A 53 -0.45 6.20 -6.09
N ILE A 54 0.64 5.70 -5.47
CA ILE A 54 1.29 4.44 -5.86
C ILE A 54 0.28 3.29 -5.75
N LYS A 55 -0.45 3.18 -4.63
CA LYS A 55 -1.43 2.10 -4.44
C LYS A 55 -2.57 2.14 -5.45
N LEU A 56 -3.12 3.33 -5.73
CA LEU A 56 -4.18 3.49 -6.72
C LEU A 56 -3.70 3.09 -8.13
N GLN A 57 -2.47 3.45 -8.49
CA GLN A 57 -1.88 3.04 -9.77
C GLN A 57 -1.65 1.52 -9.85
N CYS A 58 -1.14 0.91 -8.78
CA CYS A 58 -1.00 -0.54 -8.69
C CYS A 58 -2.34 -1.26 -8.88
N LEU A 59 -3.40 -0.81 -8.19
CA LEU A 59 -4.73 -1.41 -8.31
C LEU A 59 -5.31 -1.28 -9.73
N ARG A 60 -5.16 -0.11 -10.36
CA ARG A 60 -5.59 0.11 -11.76
C ARG A 60 -4.84 -0.79 -12.73
N ARG A 61 -3.52 -0.94 -12.54
CA ARG A 61 -2.70 -1.83 -13.36
C ARG A 61 -3.13 -3.29 -13.20
N ALA A 62 -3.32 -3.76 -11.96
CA ALA A 62 -3.76 -5.11 -11.68
C ALA A 62 -5.11 -5.44 -12.34
N GLN A 63 -6.04 -4.48 -12.40
CA GLN A 63 -7.31 -4.67 -13.11
C GLN A 63 -7.12 -4.87 -14.62
N VAL A 64 -6.22 -4.12 -15.26
CA VAL A 64 -5.93 -4.26 -16.69
C VAL A 64 -5.24 -5.60 -16.97
N GLU A 65 -4.25 -5.95 -16.15
CA GLU A 65 -3.51 -7.21 -16.25
C GLU A 65 -4.43 -8.41 -16.06
N ARG A 66 -5.32 -8.38 -15.06
CA ARG A 66 -6.35 -9.42 -14.87
C ARG A 66 -7.19 -9.62 -16.12
N ARG A 67 -7.70 -8.53 -16.72
CA ARG A 67 -8.50 -8.63 -17.96
C ARG A 67 -7.69 -9.21 -19.12
N ARG A 68 -6.40 -8.90 -19.21
CA ARG A 68 -5.51 -9.45 -20.24
C ARG A 68 -5.30 -10.95 -20.04
N ALA A 69 -4.96 -11.37 -18.83
CA ALA A 69 -4.75 -12.78 -18.48
C ALA A 69 -6.01 -13.61 -18.74
N LEU A 70 -7.20 -13.12 -18.35
CA LEU A 70 -8.47 -13.83 -18.62
C LEU A 70 -8.74 -14.03 -20.11
N ARG A 71 -8.42 -13.05 -20.97
CA ARG A 71 -8.54 -13.22 -22.43
C ARG A 71 -7.54 -14.25 -22.97
N GLN A 72 -6.32 -14.27 -22.42
CA GLN A 72 -5.29 -15.22 -22.80
C GLN A 72 -5.66 -16.64 -22.42
N ILE A 73 -6.14 -16.86 -21.18
CA ILE A 73 -6.67 -18.15 -20.71
C ILE A 73 -7.80 -18.63 -21.64
N ALA A 74 -8.74 -17.74 -21.99
CA ALA A 74 -9.82 -18.10 -22.91
C ALA A 74 -9.30 -18.52 -24.30
N ALA A 75 -8.31 -17.82 -24.84
CA ALA A 75 -7.69 -18.16 -26.12
C ALA A 75 -6.93 -19.50 -26.08
N LEU A 76 -6.17 -19.74 -25.01
CA LEU A 76 -5.44 -21.00 -24.79
C LEU A 76 -6.39 -22.19 -24.66
N ARG A 77 -7.48 -22.05 -23.89
CA ARG A 77 -8.51 -23.08 -23.77
C ARG A 77 -9.23 -23.35 -25.09
N ALA A 78 -9.41 -22.33 -25.92
CA ALA A 78 -10.00 -22.50 -27.25
C ALA A 78 -9.07 -23.24 -28.24
N ALA A 79 -7.75 -23.19 -28.05
CA ALA A 79 -6.81 -23.92 -28.89
C ALA A 79 -6.91 -25.45 -28.70
N GLY A 80 -7.29 -25.90 -27.50
CA GLY A 80 -7.64 -27.31 -27.23
C GLY A 80 -6.46 -28.29 -27.28
N THR A 81 -5.21 -27.81 -27.24
CA THR A 81 -4.02 -28.67 -27.15
C THR A 81 -3.63 -28.90 -25.68
N PRO A 82 -2.96 -30.03 -25.35
CA PRO A 82 -2.47 -30.29 -23.99
C PRO A 82 -1.57 -29.17 -23.46
N ASP A 83 -0.56 -28.76 -24.23
CA ASP A 83 0.37 -27.68 -23.82
C ASP A 83 -0.35 -26.35 -23.57
N ALA A 84 -1.39 -26.03 -24.37
CA ALA A 84 -2.18 -24.81 -24.15
C ALA A 84 -3.06 -24.92 -22.90
N SER A 85 -3.50 -26.13 -22.54
CA SER A 85 -4.22 -26.37 -21.29
C SER A 85 -3.32 -26.12 -20.08
N ASP A 86 -2.10 -26.65 -20.09
CA ASP A 86 -1.14 -26.49 -18.99
C ASP A 86 -0.73 -25.02 -18.83
N GLU A 87 -0.48 -24.31 -19.93
CA GLU A 87 -0.19 -22.87 -19.91
C GLU A 87 -1.38 -22.05 -19.37
N ALA A 88 -2.61 -22.46 -19.68
CA ALA A 88 -3.80 -21.81 -19.14
C ALA A 88 -3.91 -22.01 -17.62
N GLU A 89 -3.56 -23.19 -17.12
CA GLU A 89 -3.54 -23.51 -15.69
C GLU A 89 -2.47 -22.70 -14.94
N LEU A 90 -1.27 -22.57 -15.49
CA LEU A 90 -0.22 -21.70 -14.92
C LEU A 90 -0.69 -20.23 -14.80
N LEU A 91 -1.37 -19.71 -15.82
CA LEU A 91 -1.94 -18.36 -15.77
C LEU A 91 -3.07 -18.21 -14.74
N GLU A 92 -3.83 -19.27 -14.47
CA GLU A 92 -4.84 -19.26 -13.41
C GLU A 92 -4.20 -19.17 -12.02
N ILE A 93 -3.12 -19.93 -11.78
CA ILE A 93 -2.32 -19.83 -10.54
C ILE A 93 -1.76 -18.40 -10.36
N ASP A 94 -1.22 -17.81 -11.42
CA ASP A 94 -0.73 -16.43 -11.38
C ASP A 94 -1.85 -15.42 -11.09
N LEU A 95 -3.05 -15.63 -11.64
CA LEU A 95 -4.22 -14.80 -11.35
C LEU A 95 -4.67 -14.91 -9.89
N GLU A 96 -4.58 -16.09 -9.29
CA GLU A 96 -4.87 -16.30 -7.87
C GLU A 96 -3.86 -15.57 -6.98
N ALA A 97 -2.56 -15.68 -7.27
CA ALA A 97 -1.52 -14.94 -6.58
C ALA A 97 -1.72 -13.41 -6.72
N GLN A 98 -2.06 -12.94 -7.94
CA GLN A 98 -2.39 -11.54 -8.18
C GLN A 98 -3.62 -11.09 -7.38
N ALA A 99 -4.66 -11.93 -7.26
CA ALA A 99 -5.85 -11.61 -6.47
C ALA A 99 -5.52 -11.40 -4.99
N LEU A 100 -4.66 -12.24 -4.41
CA LEU A 100 -4.16 -12.04 -3.04
C LEU A 100 -3.37 -10.73 -2.90
N ALA A 101 -2.51 -10.41 -3.87
CA ALA A 101 -1.79 -9.13 -3.87
C ALA A 101 -2.75 -7.92 -3.91
N VAL A 102 -3.83 -8.02 -4.70
CA VAL A 102 -4.89 -6.99 -4.75
C VAL A 102 -5.58 -6.82 -3.39
N VAL A 103 -5.93 -7.91 -2.69
CA VAL A 103 -6.52 -7.84 -1.34
C VAL A 103 -5.62 -7.05 -0.39
N GLY A 104 -4.32 -7.37 -0.37
CA GLY A 104 -3.35 -6.66 0.47
C GLY A 104 -3.22 -5.18 0.10
N ALA A 105 -3.21 -4.87 -1.20
CA ALA A 105 -3.14 -3.48 -1.68
C ALA A 105 -4.41 -2.67 -1.34
N VAL A 106 -5.60 -3.27 -1.41
CA VAL A 106 -6.86 -2.63 -1.01
C VAL A 106 -6.83 -2.29 0.48
N ARG A 107 -6.46 -3.25 1.35
CA ARG A 107 -6.38 -3.03 2.80
C ARG A 107 -5.40 -1.92 3.17
N GLU A 108 -4.21 -1.87 2.55
CA GLU A 108 -3.29 -0.75 2.76
C GLU A 108 -3.87 0.57 2.28
N THR A 109 -4.59 0.58 1.16
CA THR A 109 -5.23 1.79 0.63
C THR A 109 -6.29 2.32 1.59
N GLU A 110 -7.08 1.45 2.21
CA GLU A 110 -8.07 1.83 3.22
C GLU A 110 -7.43 2.49 4.44
N VAL A 111 -6.34 1.90 4.96
CA VAL A 111 -5.59 2.49 6.07
C VAL A 111 -4.99 3.83 5.69
N LEU A 112 -4.32 3.92 4.54
CA LEU A 112 -3.72 5.17 4.08
C LEU A 112 -4.77 6.25 3.84
N LEU A 113 -5.96 5.88 3.35
CA LEU A 113 -7.08 6.81 3.17
C LEU A 113 -7.62 7.31 4.52
N ALA A 114 -7.64 6.46 5.54
CA ALA A 114 -7.99 6.87 6.89
C ALA A 114 -6.97 7.86 7.47
N ILE A 115 -5.66 7.62 7.27
CA ILE A 115 -4.59 8.55 7.65
C ILE A 115 -4.72 9.88 6.87
N PHE A 116 -4.97 9.81 5.56
CA PHE A 116 -5.15 11.00 4.72
C PHE A 116 -6.31 11.88 5.23
N ARG A 117 -7.43 11.26 5.62
CA ARG A 117 -8.60 11.94 6.17
C ARG A 117 -8.39 12.51 7.57
N SER A 118 -7.38 12.06 8.32
CA SER A 118 -7.10 12.58 9.66
C SER A 118 -6.25 13.84 9.66
N PHE A 119 -5.65 14.24 8.53
CA PHE A 119 -4.94 15.51 8.44
C PHE A 119 -5.91 16.69 8.55
N PRO A 120 -5.56 17.75 9.29
CA PRO A 120 -6.45 18.88 9.52
C PRO A 120 -6.68 19.72 8.27
N ARG A 121 -5.76 19.65 7.30
CA ARG A 121 -5.85 20.35 6.03
C ARG A 121 -5.04 19.66 4.94
N GLN A 122 -5.20 20.15 3.73
CA GLN A 122 -4.37 19.80 2.58
C GLN A 122 -3.31 20.87 2.33
N TYR A 123 -2.24 20.51 1.63
CA TYR A 123 -1.12 21.40 1.33
C TYR A 123 -0.94 21.54 -0.18
N THR A 124 -0.62 22.75 -0.59
CA THR A 124 -0.19 23.05 -1.96
C THR A 124 1.30 22.76 -2.14
N ASN A 125 1.76 22.59 -3.38
CA ASN A 125 3.19 22.39 -3.65
C ASN A 125 4.06 23.56 -3.14
N ALA A 126 3.57 24.80 -3.24
CA ALA A 126 4.29 25.97 -2.73
C ALA A 126 4.46 25.93 -1.20
N GLU A 127 3.43 25.56 -0.45
CA GLU A 127 3.52 25.40 1.01
C GLU A 127 4.46 24.25 1.41
N LEU A 128 4.43 23.14 0.67
CA LEU A 128 5.36 22.02 0.90
C LEU A 128 6.81 22.46 0.71
N ASN A 129 7.12 23.14 -0.40
CA ASN A 129 8.47 23.65 -0.67
C ASN A 129 8.93 24.65 0.39
N ALA A 130 8.05 25.55 0.84
CA ALA A 130 8.35 26.49 1.90
C ALA A 130 8.64 25.80 3.25
N ALA A 131 8.03 24.64 3.50
CA ALA A 131 8.21 23.86 4.73
C ALA A 131 9.44 22.95 4.74
N GLU A 132 10.11 22.74 3.59
CA GLU A 132 11.26 21.82 3.48
C GLU A 132 12.42 22.21 4.40
N GLY A 133 12.74 23.50 4.51
CA GLY A 133 13.85 23.96 5.35
C GLY A 133 13.69 23.54 6.81
N VAL A 134 12.50 23.76 7.38
CA VAL A 134 12.18 23.35 8.76
C VAL A 134 12.25 21.82 8.91
N TYR A 135 11.72 21.09 7.92
CA TYR A 135 11.74 19.63 7.94
C TYR A 135 13.17 19.07 7.95
N TRP A 136 14.04 19.55 7.07
CA TRP A 136 15.42 19.05 6.98
C TRP A 136 16.23 19.38 8.22
N GLN A 137 16.05 20.57 8.80
CA GLN A 137 16.67 20.92 10.08
C GLN A 137 16.26 19.95 11.19
N GLN A 138 14.97 19.64 11.34
CA GLN A 138 14.48 18.71 12.36
C GLN A 138 14.99 17.28 12.14
N ARG A 139 14.93 16.81 10.89
CA ARG A 139 15.39 15.46 10.53
C ARG A 139 16.88 15.27 10.80
N LEU A 140 17.70 16.22 10.35
CA LEU A 140 19.15 16.18 10.52
C LEU A 140 19.53 16.34 11.99
N ALA A 141 18.84 17.20 12.74
CA ALA A 141 19.05 17.29 14.19
C ALA A 141 18.74 15.95 14.88
N ARG A 142 17.67 15.26 14.50
CA ARG A 142 17.35 13.92 15.01
C ARG A 142 18.44 12.89 14.69
N GLN A 143 18.95 12.92 13.46
CA GLN A 143 20.06 12.05 13.04
C GLN A 143 21.34 12.34 13.84
N ALA A 144 21.70 13.62 14.00
CA ALA A 144 22.84 14.06 14.81
C ALA A 144 22.70 13.63 16.27
N ARG A 145 21.49 13.71 16.85
CA ARG A 145 21.20 13.19 18.21
C ARG A 145 21.44 11.69 18.29
N HIS A 146 21.02 10.91 17.30
CA HIS A 146 21.30 9.46 17.28
C HIS A 146 22.80 9.19 17.20
N GLY A 147 23.54 9.94 16.39
CA GLY A 147 25.01 9.85 16.32
C GLY A 147 25.68 10.16 17.66
N LEU A 148 25.21 11.21 18.35
CA LEU A 148 25.68 11.59 19.66
C LEU A 148 25.43 10.50 20.71
N VAL A 149 24.24 9.91 20.74
CA VAL A 149 23.90 8.80 21.65
C VAL A 149 24.76 7.56 21.35
N ALA A 150 24.95 7.23 20.07
CA ALA A 150 25.64 6.01 19.67
C ALA A 150 27.17 6.08 19.86
N THR A 151 27.77 7.25 19.62
CA THR A 151 29.24 7.39 19.53
C THR A 151 29.83 8.43 20.49
N GLY A 152 28.98 9.17 21.21
CA GLY A 152 29.39 10.32 22.02
C GLY A 152 29.78 11.54 21.19
N ARG A 153 29.59 11.52 19.87
CA ARG A 153 29.99 12.60 18.94
C ARG A 153 28.97 12.75 17.81
N VAL A 154 28.85 13.95 17.27
CA VAL A 154 28.11 14.15 16.00
C VAL A 154 29.06 13.86 14.84
N GLY A 155 28.61 13.05 13.86
CA GLY A 155 29.42 12.72 12.70
C GLY A 155 29.71 13.94 11.82
N ALA A 156 30.88 13.97 11.17
CA ALA A 156 31.24 15.09 10.29
C ALA A 156 30.24 15.33 9.15
N GLY A 157 29.66 14.25 8.59
CA GLY A 157 28.62 14.35 7.56
C GLY A 157 27.32 14.97 8.07
N ASP A 158 26.94 14.71 9.33
CA ASP A 158 25.75 15.33 9.93
C ASP A 158 25.96 16.83 10.18
N LEU A 159 27.17 17.22 10.61
CA LEU A 159 27.56 18.62 10.78
C LEU A 159 27.56 19.37 9.44
N ASP A 160 28.12 18.77 8.39
CA ASP A 160 28.10 19.36 7.05
C ASP A 160 26.66 19.53 6.54
N ALA A 161 25.83 18.50 6.66
CA ALA A 161 24.43 18.57 6.26
C ALA A 161 23.64 19.65 7.04
N LEU A 162 23.88 19.77 8.35
CA LEU A 162 23.28 20.82 9.18
C LEU A 162 23.72 22.23 8.72
N SER A 163 25.00 22.39 8.38
CA SER A 163 25.54 23.65 7.82
C SER A 163 24.85 24.02 6.50
N GLN A 164 24.66 23.05 5.59
CA GLN A 164 24.00 23.26 4.30
C GLN A 164 22.55 23.74 4.44
N VAL A 165 21.84 23.35 5.50
CA VAL A 165 20.47 23.82 5.79
C VAL A 165 20.44 25.06 6.69
N GLY A 166 21.59 25.72 6.85
CA GLY A 166 21.75 27.00 7.55
C GLY A 166 21.85 26.90 9.06
N VAL A 167 22.07 25.72 9.63
CA VAL A 167 22.27 25.56 11.08
C VAL A 167 23.73 25.86 11.42
N PRO A 168 24.02 26.86 12.27
CA PRO A 168 25.37 27.22 12.61
C PRO A 168 26.06 26.10 13.40
N ILE A 169 27.26 25.72 12.96
CA ILE A 169 28.07 24.69 13.62
C ILE A 169 28.92 25.32 14.71
N GLY A 170 28.71 24.91 15.96
CA GLY A 170 29.47 25.40 17.10
C GLY A 170 29.10 24.68 18.41
N PRO A 171 29.75 25.04 19.53
CA PRO A 171 29.49 24.42 20.84
C PRO A 171 28.03 24.51 21.28
N ASP A 172 27.32 25.57 20.85
CA ASP A 172 25.90 25.77 21.14
C ASP A 172 25.02 24.70 20.52
N LEU A 173 25.35 24.22 19.32
CA LEU A 173 24.61 23.15 18.65
C LEU A 173 24.65 21.87 19.48
N ILE A 174 25.82 21.46 19.96
CA ILE A 174 25.97 20.25 20.78
C ILE A 174 25.13 20.37 22.05
N ARG A 175 25.22 21.51 22.75
CA ARG A 175 24.41 21.78 23.95
C ARG A 175 22.91 21.72 23.67
N GLN A 176 22.46 22.25 22.53
CA GLN A 176 21.05 22.18 22.12
C GLN A 176 20.60 20.73 21.85
N LEU A 177 21.43 19.95 21.16
CA LEU A 177 21.13 18.55 20.88
C LEU A 177 21.07 17.71 22.17
N GLU A 178 21.99 17.92 23.11
CA GLU A 178 22.00 17.30 24.44
C GLU A 178 20.78 17.69 25.26
N ALA A 179 20.41 18.98 25.28
CA ALA A 179 19.23 19.45 25.99
C ALA A 179 17.95 18.81 25.46
N GLN A 180 17.84 18.63 24.14
CA GLN A 180 16.70 17.95 23.51
C GLN A 180 16.62 16.46 23.86
N LEU A 181 17.75 15.78 24.08
CA LEU A 181 17.76 14.39 24.56
C LEU A 181 17.15 14.30 25.96
N CYS A 182 17.47 15.24 26.85
CA CYS A 182 16.91 15.28 28.20
C CYS A 182 15.43 15.71 28.22
N ALA A 183 15.01 16.53 27.27
CA ALA A 183 13.68 17.15 27.26
C ALA A 183 12.59 16.35 26.52
N SER A 184 12.92 15.25 25.83
CA SER A 184 11.94 14.56 24.96
C SER A 184 10.86 13.82 25.76
N PRO A 185 9.58 14.26 25.76
CA PRO A 185 8.48 13.46 26.30
C PRO A 185 8.17 12.29 25.35
N PRO A 186 7.46 11.24 25.80
CA PRO A 186 7.02 10.16 24.92
C PRO A 186 6.16 10.73 23.79
N VAL A 187 6.56 10.48 22.54
CA VAL A 187 5.78 10.88 21.36
C VAL A 187 4.46 10.14 21.42
N SER A 188 3.37 10.87 21.70
CA SER A 188 2.04 10.29 21.62
C SER A 188 1.72 10.03 20.15
N PRO A 189 1.37 8.79 19.78
CA PRO A 189 0.95 8.50 18.42
C PRO A 189 -0.25 9.38 18.04
N PRO A 190 -0.43 9.78 16.76
CA PRO A 190 -1.68 10.40 16.33
C PRO A 190 -2.81 9.47 16.76
N ALA A 191 -3.81 10.02 17.45
CA ALA A 191 -4.94 9.25 17.95
C ALA A 191 -5.64 8.60 16.75
N ILE A 192 -5.33 7.34 16.48
CA ILE A 192 -6.15 6.51 15.62
C ILE A 192 -7.42 6.30 16.45
N CYS A 193 -8.50 6.99 16.10
CA CYS A 193 -9.81 6.64 16.60
C CYS A 193 -9.97 5.14 16.34
N SER A 194 -9.99 4.35 17.40
CA SER A 194 -10.27 2.91 17.43
C SER A 194 -11.73 2.61 17.07
N ALA A 195 -12.36 3.46 16.27
CA ALA A 195 -13.56 3.12 15.55
C ALA A 195 -13.19 1.99 14.59
N GLY A 196 -13.43 0.75 15.01
CA GLY A 196 -13.60 -0.36 14.08
C GLY A 196 -14.55 0.07 12.96
N PRO A 197 -14.43 -0.50 11.76
CA PRO A 197 -15.12 0.00 10.58
C PRO A 197 -16.63 0.04 10.79
N SER A 198 -17.16 1.18 11.20
CA SER A 198 -18.55 1.52 11.00
C SER A 198 -18.72 1.58 9.49
N ARG A 199 -19.47 0.61 8.94
CA ARG A 199 -19.83 0.56 7.52
C ARG A 199 -20.15 1.97 7.04
N PRO A 200 -19.43 2.53 6.06
CA PRO A 200 -19.87 3.76 5.43
C PRO A 200 -21.20 3.45 4.73
N THR A 201 -22.28 4.10 5.17
CA THR A 201 -23.44 4.34 4.30
C THR A 201 -22.96 5.30 3.21
N SER A 202 -22.40 4.75 2.13
CA SER A 202 -21.93 5.55 1.02
C SER A 202 -23.13 6.12 0.28
N SER A 203 -23.38 7.43 0.41
CA SER A 203 -23.94 8.20 -0.69
C SER A 203 -22.78 8.53 -1.64
N PHE A 204 -22.44 7.59 -2.52
CA PHE A 204 -21.63 7.90 -3.70
C PHE A 204 -22.41 8.91 -4.55
N PRO A 205 -21.76 9.94 -5.14
CA PRO A 205 -22.41 10.75 -6.17
C PRO A 205 -22.81 9.82 -7.33
N ALA A 206 -24.07 9.93 -7.76
CA ALA A 206 -24.73 9.03 -8.71
C ALA A 206 -24.14 9.02 -10.15
N ASP A 207 -23.09 9.80 -10.39
CA ASP A 207 -22.55 10.04 -11.74
C ASP A 207 -21.30 9.21 -12.08
N PHE A 208 -20.89 8.29 -11.21
CA PHE A 208 -19.91 7.26 -11.58
C PHE A 208 -20.65 6.01 -12.08
N PRO A 209 -20.57 5.66 -13.37
CA PRO A 209 -21.21 4.43 -13.85
C PRO A 209 -20.56 3.24 -13.13
N PRO A 210 -21.35 2.31 -12.58
CA PRO A 210 -20.81 1.11 -11.97
C PRO A 210 -20.01 0.34 -13.02
N PRO A 211 -18.89 -0.30 -12.65
CA PRO A 211 -18.24 -1.25 -13.55
C PRO A 211 -19.26 -2.31 -13.97
N PRO A 212 -19.26 -2.77 -15.23
CA PRO A 212 -20.17 -3.80 -15.67
C PRO A 212 -20.00 -5.03 -14.77
N MET A 213 -21.08 -5.37 -14.05
CA MET A 213 -21.12 -6.58 -13.24
C MET A 213 -20.93 -7.78 -14.16
N PRO A 214 -20.05 -8.75 -13.84
CA PRO A 214 -19.98 -9.98 -14.59
C PRO A 214 -21.34 -10.69 -14.48
N GLY A 215 -22.01 -10.84 -15.61
CA GLY A 215 -23.25 -11.59 -15.71
C GLY A 215 -23.08 -13.02 -15.21
N ASP A 216 -24.14 -13.56 -14.64
CA ASP A 216 -24.25 -14.91 -14.11
C ASP A 216 -23.93 -15.94 -15.21
N TRP A 217 -22.70 -16.44 -15.23
CA TRP A 217 -22.19 -17.37 -16.24
C TRP A 217 -22.83 -18.76 -16.13
N ARG A 218 -23.68 -19.01 -15.12
CA ARG A 218 -24.32 -20.31 -14.89
C ARG A 218 -25.55 -20.59 -15.74
N SER A 219 -26.04 -19.64 -16.54
CA SER A 219 -27.28 -19.83 -17.33
C SER A 219 -27.11 -20.13 -18.83
N ALA A 220 -25.88 -20.25 -19.36
CA ALA A 220 -25.66 -20.43 -20.81
C ALA A 220 -25.32 -21.88 -21.24
N LYS A 221 -26.00 -22.90 -20.68
CA LYS A 221 -25.77 -24.31 -21.07
C LYS A 221 -26.91 -25.05 -21.76
N ASN A 222 -28.10 -24.48 -21.94
CA ASN A 222 -29.20 -25.19 -22.61
C ASN A 222 -29.88 -24.35 -23.69
N ALA A 223 -29.26 -24.24 -24.85
CA ALA A 223 -29.95 -24.09 -26.12
C ALA A 223 -28.91 -24.37 -27.20
N HIS A 224 -28.97 -25.54 -27.85
CA HIS A 224 -28.57 -25.81 -29.24
C HIS A 224 -28.71 -27.33 -29.46
N SER A 225 -29.95 -27.78 -29.66
CA SER A 225 -30.25 -28.95 -30.47
C SER A 225 -31.66 -28.80 -31.04
N THR A 226 -31.85 -29.35 -32.24
CA THR A 226 -33.07 -29.44 -33.08
C THR A 226 -33.26 -28.36 -34.16
N GLY A 227 -33.23 -28.83 -35.41
CA GLY A 227 -33.45 -28.10 -36.66
C GLY A 227 -32.40 -28.55 -37.69
N GLY A 228 -32.50 -29.70 -38.36
CA GLY A 228 -33.69 -30.43 -38.77
C GLY A 228 -34.07 -30.00 -40.18
N ASP A 229 -33.53 -30.73 -41.16
CA ASP A 229 -33.77 -30.59 -42.60
C ASP A 229 -35.24 -30.53 -42.99
N ALA A 230 -35.59 -29.65 -43.95
CA ALA A 230 -36.59 -29.94 -44.97
C ALA A 230 -36.55 -28.92 -46.13
N VAL A 231 -36.62 -29.49 -47.34
CA VAL A 231 -36.82 -28.94 -48.70
C VAL A 231 -35.57 -28.42 -49.42
#